data_AF-A0A0F9JIX2-F1
#
_entry.id   AF-A0A0F9JIX2-F1
#
_cell.length_a   1.000
_cell.length_b   1.000
_cell.length_c   1.000
_cell.angle_alpha   90.00
_cell.angle_beta   90.00
_cell.angle_gamma   90.00
#
_symmetry.space_group_name_H-M   'P 1'
#
loop_
_entity.id
_entity.type
_entity.pdbx_description
1 polymer ?
#
loop_
_entity_poly.entity_id
_entity_poly.type
_entity_poly.pdbx_seq_one_letter_code
_entity_poly.pdbx_strand_id
1 'polypeptide(L)'
;MSETLKDLYTEPEMQFNEVVHVTTENGDPDRKEDGSIQLKTNWKKVAEDRQGRTYNKHVHGDEAKLDNDGFLKVRRRDPSAQKGDTSRSEAFVAKYYEKGYAFYIANDDGGRLEQMTATDWEPVMAKDGSPASMNVGQARSPNTQGRLFRKPEEWYKADQEAKIERNKARFEQTRSPKEDDGQYEATPSSPLR
;
A
#
# COMPACT_ATOMS: atom_id res chain seq x y z
N MET A 1 7.86 11.28 -50.07
CA MET A 1 7.71 11.77 -48.69
C MET A 1 7.86 10.57 -47.77
N SER A 2 9.07 10.37 -47.23
CA SER A 2 9.36 9.25 -46.32
C SER A 2 10.01 9.82 -45.05
N GLU A 3 9.19 10.49 -44.24
CA GLU A 3 9.50 10.86 -42.87
C GLU A 3 8.71 9.89 -41.97
N THR A 4 9.43 8.93 -41.38
CA THR A 4 9.75 8.88 -39.93
C THR A 4 8.83 7.92 -39.17
N LEU A 5 9.06 6.62 -39.39
CA LEU A 5 8.66 5.54 -38.48
C LEU A 5 9.63 5.39 -37.28
N LYS A 6 10.47 6.39 -37.00
CA LYS A 6 11.51 6.32 -35.95
C LYS A 6 11.03 6.72 -34.55
N ASP A 7 9.81 7.23 -34.40
CA ASP A 7 9.33 7.80 -33.14
C ASP A 7 8.47 6.84 -32.28
N LEU A 8 8.37 5.55 -32.65
CA LEU A 8 7.52 4.58 -31.94
C LEU A 8 8.23 3.72 -30.88
N TYR A 9 9.54 3.88 -30.71
CA TYR A 9 10.30 3.20 -29.66
C TYR A 9 11.20 4.18 -28.92
N THR A 10 10.60 5.05 -28.11
CA THR A 10 11.32 5.60 -26.97
C THR A 10 11.53 4.44 -26.01
N GLU A 11 12.72 3.83 -26.05
CA GLU A 11 13.11 2.86 -25.02
C GLU A 11 12.89 3.50 -23.65
N PRO A 12 12.31 2.78 -22.67
CA PRO A 12 12.17 3.34 -21.34
C PRO A 12 13.58 3.72 -20.87
N GLU A 13 13.78 5.01 -20.51
CA GLU A 13 15.00 5.47 -19.87
C GLU A 13 15.24 4.57 -18.66
N MET A 14 16.16 3.62 -18.84
CA MET A 14 16.43 2.60 -17.84
C MET A 14 17.22 3.31 -16.75
N GLN A 15 16.60 3.45 -15.57
CA GLN A 15 17.20 4.20 -14.47
C GLN A 15 18.46 3.50 -14.00
N PHE A 16 19.57 4.23 -14.06
CA PHE A 16 20.91 3.72 -13.84
C PHE A 16 21.44 4.18 -12.49
N ASN A 17 21.83 3.20 -11.66
CA ASN A 17 22.49 3.45 -10.37
C ASN A 17 23.93 2.92 -10.41
N GLU A 18 24.89 3.84 -10.55
CA GLU A 18 26.33 3.56 -10.62
C GLU A 18 26.89 2.82 -9.40
N VAL A 19 26.20 2.85 -8.26
CA VAL A 19 26.66 2.17 -7.03
C VAL A 19 26.62 0.65 -7.21
N VAL A 20 25.55 0.14 -7.83
CA VAL A 20 25.27 -1.30 -7.97
C VAL A 20 25.52 -1.85 -9.37
N HIS A 21 25.50 -1.00 -10.40
CA HIS A 21 25.73 -1.38 -11.79
C HIS A 21 27.20 -1.19 -12.20
N VAL A 22 27.70 -2.06 -13.07
CA VAL A 22 29.01 -1.89 -13.71
C VAL A 22 28.93 -0.77 -14.73
N THR A 23 29.94 0.08 -14.76
CA THR A 23 30.03 1.22 -15.67
C THR A 23 31.20 1.03 -16.62
N THR A 24 31.05 1.47 -17.87
CA THR A 24 32.16 1.59 -18.81
C THR A 24 33.05 2.78 -18.45
N GLU A 25 34.19 2.95 -19.13
CA GLU A 25 35.09 4.11 -18.94
C GLU A 25 34.41 5.46 -19.22
N ASN A 26 33.33 5.45 -20.02
CA ASN A 26 32.55 6.63 -20.38
C ASN A 26 31.42 6.94 -19.37
N GLY A 27 31.25 6.12 -18.33
CA GLY A 27 30.17 6.27 -17.34
C GLY A 27 28.86 5.58 -17.74
N ASP A 28 28.76 4.98 -18.93
CA ASP A 28 27.56 4.28 -19.38
C ASP A 28 27.41 2.91 -18.69
N PRO A 29 26.17 2.41 -18.47
CA PRO A 29 25.92 1.06 -17.96
C PRO A 29 26.53 0.00 -18.87
N ASP A 30 27.39 -0.85 -18.31
CA ASP A 30 27.84 -2.06 -19.01
C ASP A 30 26.68 -3.05 -19.13
N ARG A 31 26.51 -3.65 -20.30
CA ARG A 31 25.38 -4.54 -20.61
C ARG A 31 25.86 -5.95 -20.91
N LYS A 32 25.02 -6.93 -20.60
CA LYS A 32 25.24 -8.33 -21.02
C LYS A 32 24.78 -8.53 -22.45
N GLU A 33 25.06 -9.72 -23.00
CA GLU A 33 24.59 -10.15 -24.32
C GLU A 33 23.06 -10.13 -24.46
N ASP A 34 22.33 -10.24 -23.35
CA ASP A 34 20.85 -10.18 -23.30
C ASP A 34 20.29 -8.74 -23.24
N GLY A 35 21.17 -7.72 -23.25
CA GLY A 35 20.79 -6.30 -23.16
C GLY A 35 20.53 -5.78 -21.75
N SER A 36 20.58 -6.63 -20.71
CA SER A 36 20.43 -6.23 -19.31
C SER A 36 21.71 -5.59 -18.75
N ILE A 37 21.56 -4.64 -17.82
CA ILE A 37 22.70 -3.96 -17.19
C ILE A 37 23.43 -4.93 -16.24
N GLN A 38 24.75 -4.98 -16.34
CA GLN A 38 25.61 -5.77 -15.48
C GLN A 38 25.64 -5.21 -14.05
N LEU A 39 25.58 -6.10 -13.07
CA LEU A 39 25.68 -5.76 -11.65
C LEU A 39 27.11 -6.02 -11.14
N LYS A 40 27.61 -5.14 -10.26
CA LYS A 40 28.90 -5.34 -9.60
C LYS A 40 28.86 -6.57 -8.71
N THR A 41 29.94 -7.34 -8.62
CA THR A 41 29.99 -8.57 -7.80
C THR A 41 29.65 -8.36 -6.32
N ASN A 42 29.91 -7.17 -5.78
CA ASN A 42 29.63 -6.79 -4.41
C ASN A 42 28.30 -6.05 -4.22
N TRP A 43 27.44 -5.95 -5.23
CA TRP A 43 26.22 -5.14 -5.19
C TRP A 43 25.34 -5.44 -3.96
N LYS A 44 25.22 -6.72 -3.55
CA LYS A 44 24.42 -7.12 -2.38
C LYS A 44 24.87 -6.48 -1.05
N LYS A 45 26.13 -6.04 -0.96
CA LYS A 45 26.70 -5.42 0.24
C LYS A 45 26.60 -3.90 0.23
N VAL A 46 26.61 -3.29 -0.96
CA VAL A 46 26.65 -1.84 -1.16
C VAL A 46 25.31 -1.25 -1.59
N ALA A 47 24.37 -2.10 -2.02
CA ALA A 47 23.05 -1.67 -2.41
C ALA A 47 22.29 -1.11 -1.20
N GLU A 48 21.64 0.01 -1.43
CA GLU A 48 20.77 0.68 -0.47
C GLU A 48 19.36 0.76 -1.05
N ASP A 49 18.36 0.86 -0.19
CA ASP A 49 17.02 1.23 -0.63
C ASP A 49 16.93 2.75 -0.91
N ARG A 50 15.76 3.21 -1.39
CA ARG A 50 15.54 4.64 -1.64
C ARG A 50 15.60 5.52 -0.38
N GLN A 51 15.69 4.93 0.80
CA GLN A 51 15.83 5.62 2.08
C GLN A 51 17.28 5.55 2.61
N GLY A 52 18.24 5.07 1.80
CA GLY A 52 19.66 4.96 2.18
C GLY A 52 19.94 3.83 3.17
N ARG A 53 19.05 2.82 3.27
CA ARG A 53 19.23 1.70 4.21
C ARG A 53 19.89 0.54 3.53
N THR A 54 20.89 -0.04 4.20
CA THR A 54 21.51 -1.30 3.78
C THR A 54 20.54 -2.49 3.90
N TYR A 55 20.91 -3.61 3.28
CA TYR A 55 20.09 -4.82 3.31
C TYR A 55 19.74 -5.26 4.73
N ASN A 56 18.44 -5.49 4.92
CA ASN A 56 17.83 -6.02 6.13
C ASN A 56 16.73 -6.99 5.72
N LYS A 57 16.83 -8.26 6.15
CA LYS A 57 15.88 -9.32 5.80
C LYS A 57 14.42 -8.99 6.15
N HIS A 58 14.20 -8.25 7.23
CA HIS A 58 12.86 -7.88 7.69
C HIS A 58 12.20 -6.83 6.80
N VAL A 59 13.01 -6.01 6.13
CA VAL A 59 12.56 -4.90 5.28
C VAL A 59 12.59 -5.28 3.80
N HIS A 60 13.48 -6.17 3.37
CA HIS A 60 13.71 -6.46 1.94
C HIS A 60 13.36 -7.91 1.55
N GLY A 61 13.00 -8.77 2.52
CA GLY A 61 12.73 -10.19 2.30
C GLY A 61 13.97 -11.06 2.55
N ASP A 62 13.83 -12.37 2.33
CA ASP A 62 14.90 -13.33 2.64
C ASP A 62 16.11 -13.20 1.70
N GLU A 63 15.92 -12.57 0.54
CA GLU A 63 16.96 -12.32 -0.45
C GLU A 63 16.98 -10.85 -0.87
N ALA A 64 18.17 -10.28 -0.98
CA ALA A 64 18.37 -8.96 -1.58
C ALA A 64 17.96 -9.00 -3.05
N LYS A 65 17.04 -8.12 -3.45
CA LYS A 65 16.58 -7.91 -4.82
C LYS A 65 16.60 -6.42 -5.11
N LEU A 66 16.90 -6.04 -6.36
CA LEU A 66 16.85 -4.65 -6.79
C LEU A 66 15.50 -4.33 -7.45
N ASP A 67 15.06 -3.08 -7.38
CA ASP A 67 14.00 -2.54 -8.22
C ASP A 67 14.57 -2.10 -9.59
N ASN A 68 13.70 -1.61 -10.48
CA ASN A 68 14.09 -1.20 -11.83
C ASN A 68 15.06 -0.01 -11.84
N ASP A 69 15.19 0.69 -10.70
CA ASP A 69 16.01 1.88 -10.56
C ASP A 69 17.34 1.55 -9.84
N GLY A 70 17.61 0.27 -9.59
CA GLY A 70 18.84 -0.20 -8.94
C GLY A 70 18.88 -0.01 -7.42
N PHE A 71 17.74 0.21 -6.75
CA PHE A 71 17.66 0.27 -5.29
C PHE A 71 17.21 -1.06 -4.71
N LEU A 72 17.55 -1.34 -3.45
CA LEU A 72 17.00 -2.50 -2.75
C LEU A 72 15.47 -2.44 -2.73
N LYS A 73 14.86 -3.51 -3.23
CA LYS A 73 13.42 -3.70 -3.23
C LYS A 73 12.96 -3.85 -1.80
N VAL A 74 12.32 -2.80 -1.28
CA VAL A 74 11.62 -2.89 0.00
C VAL A 74 10.48 -3.89 -0.18
N ARG A 75 10.46 -4.90 0.69
CA ARG A 75 9.27 -5.70 0.95
C ARG A 75 8.21 -4.73 1.40
N ARG A 76 7.38 -4.29 0.46
CA ARG A 76 6.07 -3.78 0.82
C ARG A 76 5.48 -4.86 1.71
N ARG A 77 4.88 -4.49 2.84
CA ARG A 77 3.81 -5.33 3.36
C ARG A 77 2.87 -5.40 2.18
N ASP A 78 2.98 -6.45 1.37
CA ASP A 78 1.88 -6.84 0.53
C ASP A 78 0.70 -6.79 1.49
N PRO A 79 -0.29 -5.91 1.27
CA PRO A 79 -1.53 -6.09 1.97
C PRO A 79 -1.87 -7.53 1.66
N SER A 80 -1.81 -8.38 2.69
CA SER A 80 -1.95 -9.82 2.58
C SER A 80 -2.89 -10.11 1.42
N ALA A 81 -2.35 -10.75 0.39
CA ALA A 81 -3.02 -10.92 -0.89
C ALA A 81 -4.51 -11.24 -0.66
N GLN A 82 -5.35 -10.46 -1.33
CA GLN A 82 -6.81 -10.45 -1.29
C GLN A 82 -7.44 -10.07 0.06
N LYS A 83 -7.96 -8.83 0.11
CA LYS A 83 -9.31 -8.61 0.66
C LYS A 83 -10.16 -9.77 0.14
N GLY A 84 -10.65 -10.62 1.04
CA GLY A 84 -11.22 -11.90 0.71
C GLY A 84 -12.24 -11.80 -0.42
N ASP A 85 -12.19 -12.77 -1.33
CA ASP A 85 -13.38 -13.27 -2.00
C ASP A 85 -14.25 -12.16 -2.61
N THR A 86 -13.70 -11.37 -3.55
CA THR A 86 -14.48 -10.36 -4.28
C THR A 86 -15.72 -11.01 -4.88
N SER A 87 -15.65 -12.24 -5.41
CA SER A 87 -16.83 -12.93 -5.94
C SER A 87 -17.96 -13.16 -4.90
N ARG A 88 -17.63 -13.61 -3.69
CA ARG A 88 -18.64 -13.95 -2.68
C ARG A 88 -19.18 -12.71 -1.96
N SER A 89 -18.31 -11.76 -1.67
CA SER A 89 -18.71 -10.48 -1.06
C SER A 89 -19.48 -9.60 -2.04
N GLU A 90 -19.06 -9.53 -3.31
CA GLU A 90 -19.79 -8.81 -4.37
C GLU A 90 -21.14 -9.48 -4.66
N ALA A 91 -21.21 -10.82 -4.76
CA ALA A 91 -22.48 -11.52 -4.92
C ALA A 91 -23.43 -11.29 -3.73
N PHE A 92 -22.88 -11.21 -2.52
CA PHE A 92 -23.66 -10.88 -1.33
C PHE A 92 -24.20 -9.44 -1.37
N VAL A 93 -23.38 -8.47 -1.73
CA VAL A 93 -23.79 -7.06 -1.90
C VAL A 93 -24.83 -6.93 -3.02
N ALA A 94 -24.64 -7.62 -4.14
CA ALA A 94 -25.56 -7.61 -5.28
C ALA A 94 -26.98 -8.06 -4.91
N LYS A 95 -27.11 -8.99 -3.95
CA LYS A 95 -28.42 -9.44 -3.44
C LYS A 95 -29.22 -8.32 -2.77
N TYR A 96 -28.55 -7.33 -2.19
CA TYR A 96 -29.14 -6.22 -1.45
C TYR A 96 -28.89 -4.87 -2.10
N TYR A 97 -28.44 -4.87 -3.35
CA TYR A 97 -28.07 -3.66 -4.06
C TYR A 97 -29.28 -2.74 -4.21
N GLU A 98 -29.08 -1.48 -3.83
CA GLU A 98 -30.05 -0.40 -3.97
C GLU A 98 -29.33 0.80 -4.58
N LYS A 99 -29.91 1.35 -5.64
CA LYS A 99 -29.30 2.46 -6.39
C LYS A 99 -29.20 3.70 -5.49
N GLY A 100 -28.06 4.38 -5.53
CA GLY A 100 -27.80 5.58 -4.72
C GLY A 100 -27.26 5.29 -3.31
N TYR A 101 -26.95 4.03 -3.01
CA TYR A 101 -26.31 3.63 -1.76
C TYR A 101 -24.92 3.03 -2.00
N ALA A 102 -23.99 3.37 -1.12
CA ALA A 102 -22.72 2.69 -0.97
C ALA A 102 -22.87 1.56 0.06
N PHE A 103 -22.21 0.44 -0.18
CA PHE A 103 -22.28 -0.75 0.67
C PHE A 103 -20.93 -1.07 1.29
N TYR A 104 -20.95 -1.52 2.55
CA TYR A 104 -19.77 -1.89 3.30
C TYR A 104 -20.02 -3.14 4.14
N ILE A 105 -19.10 -4.10 4.09
CA ILE A 105 -19.14 -5.29 4.95
C ILE A 105 -18.20 -5.06 6.14
N ALA A 106 -18.78 -5.04 7.34
CA ALA A 106 -18.03 -4.92 8.59
C ALA A 106 -18.06 -6.26 9.34
N ASN A 107 -16.90 -6.73 9.79
CA ASN A 107 -16.81 -7.89 10.66
C ASN A 107 -17.46 -7.58 12.02
N ASP A 108 -18.08 -8.59 12.63
CA ASP A 108 -18.71 -8.53 13.94
C ASP A 108 -17.74 -8.56 15.13
N ASP A 109 -16.45 -8.73 14.86
CA ASP A 109 -15.41 -8.80 15.88
C ASP A 109 -15.00 -7.42 16.43
N GLY A 110 -14.82 -7.33 17.74
CA GLY A 110 -14.12 -6.23 18.42
C GLY A 110 -14.73 -4.82 18.29
N GLY A 111 -16.05 -4.65 18.43
CA GLY A 111 -16.70 -3.33 18.49
C GLY A 111 -16.75 -2.56 17.16
N ARG A 112 -16.30 -3.17 16.07
CA ARG A 112 -16.29 -2.57 14.73
C ARG A 112 -17.69 -2.21 14.22
N LEU A 113 -18.70 -2.99 14.59
CA LEU A 113 -20.10 -2.73 14.25
C LEU A 113 -20.62 -1.46 14.94
N GLU A 114 -20.26 -1.25 16.21
CA GLU A 114 -20.67 -0.08 16.99
C GLU A 114 -20.12 1.22 16.39
N GLN A 115 -18.85 1.19 15.93
CA GLN A 115 -18.24 2.32 15.23
C GLN A 115 -18.94 2.63 13.89
N MET A 116 -19.36 1.61 13.15
CA MET A 116 -20.11 1.80 11.90
C MET A 116 -21.46 2.48 12.16
N THR A 117 -22.22 1.97 13.14
CA THR A 117 -23.49 2.62 13.53
C THR A 117 -23.30 4.05 14.00
N ALA A 118 -22.16 4.38 14.63
CA ALA A 118 -21.84 5.75 15.03
C ALA A 118 -21.45 6.67 13.86
N THR A 119 -21.11 6.12 12.69
CA THR A 119 -20.65 6.88 11.50
C THR A 119 -21.74 6.96 10.42
N ASP A 120 -23.01 6.93 10.85
CA ASP A 120 -24.23 6.91 10.01
C ASP A 120 -24.27 5.79 8.97
N TRP A 121 -23.63 4.65 9.25
CA TRP A 121 -23.83 3.45 8.45
C TRP A 121 -25.01 2.68 9.02
N GLU A 122 -26.02 2.45 8.18
CA GLU A 122 -27.21 1.71 8.56
C GLU A 122 -27.04 0.22 8.25
N PRO A 123 -27.42 -0.68 9.17
CA PRO A 123 -27.40 -2.11 8.89
C PRO A 123 -28.44 -2.45 7.83
N VAL A 124 -28.04 -3.23 6.82
CA VAL A 124 -28.97 -3.77 5.84
C VAL A 124 -29.69 -4.96 6.46
N MET A 125 -31.01 -4.98 6.36
CA MET A 125 -31.84 -6.06 6.90
C MET A 125 -32.18 -7.08 5.81
N ALA A 126 -32.10 -8.36 6.14
CA ALA A 126 -32.58 -9.46 5.32
C ALA A 126 -34.11 -9.57 5.37
N LYS A 127 -34.68 -10.38 4.47
CA LYS A 127 -36.14 -10.55 4.34
C LYS A 127 -36.81 -11.15 5.57
N ASP A 128 -36.06 -11.85 6.41
CA ASP A 128 -36.49 -12.43 7.67
C ASP A 128 -36.43 -11.45 8.85
N GLY A 129 -36.03 -10.19 8.62
CA GLY A 129 -35.88 -9.18 9.65
C GLY A 129 -34.59 -9.29 10.46
N SER A 130 -33.66 -10.18 10.09
CA SER A 130 -32.32 -10.24 10.68
C SER A 130 -31.33 -9.33 9.93
N PRO A 131 -30.24 -8.83 10.57
CA PRO A 131 -29.19 -8.12 9.83
C PRO A 131 -28.55 -9.03 8.78
N ALA A 132 -28.35 -8.50 7.57
CA ALA A 132 -27.73 -9.24 6.48
C ALA A 132 -26.29 -9.62 6.84
N SER A 133 -26.08 -10.90 7.14
CA SER A 133 -24.78 -11.46 7.53
C SER A 133 -24.23 -12.46 6.51
N MET A 134 -22.91 -12.52 6.36
CA MET A 134 -22.19 -13.57 5.63
C MET A 134 -20.97 -14.05 6.43
N ASN A 135 -20.60 -15.33 6.35
CA ASN A 135 -19.37 -15.79 7.00
C ASN A 135 -18.14 -15.17 6.31
N VAL A 136 -17.32 -14.43 7.05
CA VAL A 136 -16.10 -13.77 6.54
C VAL A 136 -14.82 -14.39 7.10
N GLY A 137 -14.95 -15.46 7.89
CA GLY A 137 -13.83 -16.12 8.56
C GLY A 137 -12.70 -16.49 7.60
N GLN A 138 -11.54 -15.84 7.75
CA GLN A 138 -10.26 -16.45 7.43
C GLN A 138 -10.05 -17.66 8.36
N ALA A 139 -9.24 -18.63 7.92
CA ALA A 139 -9.01 -19.93 8.56
C ALA A 139 -8.67 -19.92 10.08
N ARG A 140 -8.45 -18.75 10.71
CA ARG A 140 -8.18 -18.58 12.14
C ARG A 140 -9.39 -18.19 13.01
N SER A 141 -10.49 -17.69 12.41
CA SER A 141 -11.75 -17.38 13.13
C SER A 141 -12.96 -17.86 12.33
N PRO A 142 -13.28 -19.17 12.38
CA PRO A 142 -14.35 -19.77 11.57
C PRO A 142 -15.76 -19.24 11.90
N ASN A 143 -15.93 -18.48 12.97
CA ASN A 143 -17.22 -17.96 13.43
C ASN A 143 -17.42 -16.46 13.23
N THR A 144 -16.47 -15.74 12.60
CA THR A 144 -16.65 -14.30 12.35
C THR A 144 -17.66 -14.08 11.23
N GLN A 145 -18.71 -13.31 11.52
CA GLN A 145 -19.71 -12.89 10.56
C GLN A 145 -19.46 -11.46 10.10
N GLY A 146 -19.55 -11.23 8.80
CA GLY A 146 -19.56 -9.90 8.19
C GLY A 146 -21.00 -9.46 8.08
N ARG A 147 -21.33 -8.30 8.63
CA ARG A 147 -22.64 -7.66 8.47
C ARG A 147 -22.56 -6.60 7.38
N LEU A 148 -23.59 -6.54 6.55
CA LEU A 148 -23.71 -5.55 5.49
C LEU A 148 -24.30 -4.25 6.04
N PHE A 149 -23.65 -3.14 5.73
CA PHE A 149 -24.12 -1.81 6.02
C PHE A 149 -24.24 -1.01 4.73
N ARG A 150 -25.10 0.00 4.75
CA ARG A 150 -25.29 0.95 3.66
C ARG A 150 -25.29 2.39 4.16
N LYS A 151 -24.92 3.31 3.26
CA LYS A 151 -24.99 4.76 3.46
C LYS A 151 -25.29 5.44 2.12
N PRO A 152 -25.95 6.61 2.06
CA PRO A 152 -26.14 7.34 0.81
C PRO A 152 -24.81 7.57 0.07
N GLU A 153 -24.81 7.36 -1.24
CA GLU A 153 -23.60 7.42 -2.07
C GLU A 153 -22.97 8.81 -2.05
N GLU A 154 -23.78 9.87 -1.99
CA GLU A 154 -23.31 11.26 -1.89
C GLU A 154 -22.50 11.48 -0.61
N TRP A 155 -22.97 10.96 0.52
CA TRP A 155 -22.29 11.09 1.80
C TRP A 155 -21.01 10.26 1.83
N TYR A 156 -21.04 9.08 1.21
CA TYR A 156 -19.85 8.25 1.06
C TYR A 156 -18.78 8.93 0.22
N LYS A 157 -19.15 9.54 -0.92
CA LYS A 157 -18.23 10.27 -1.78
C LYS A 157 -17.60 11.46 -1.04
N ALA A 158 -18.40 12.26 -0.36
CA ALA A 158 -17.91 13.37 0.45
C ALA A 158 -16.94 12.92 1.55
N ASP A 159 -17.22 11.81 2.24
CA ASP A 159 -16.31 11.24 3.26
C ASP A 159 -15.00 10.74 2.64
N GLN A 160 -15.03 10.09 1.46
CA GLN A 160 -13.82 9.66 0.77
C GLN A 160 -12.97 10.86 0.32
N GLU A 161 -13.58 11.90 -0.21
CA GLU A 161 -12.88 13.13 -0.63
C GLU A 161 -12.23 13.82 0.57
N ALA A 162 -12.96 14.00 1.68
CA ALA A 162 -12.42 14.57 2.91
C ALA A 162 -11.27 13.74 3.50
N LYS A 163 -11.35 12.40 3.38
CA LYS A 163 -10.29 11.50 3.81
C LYS A 163 -9.05 11.59 2.92
N ILE A 164 -9.23 11.71 1.60
CA ILE A 164 -8.14 11.92 0.64
C ILE A 164 -7.44 13.24 0.95
N GLU A 165 -8.19 14.33 1.18
CA GLU A 165 -7.65 15.64 1.52
C GLU A 165 -6.89 15.60 2.85
N ARG A 166 -7.46 14.98 3.90
CA ARG A 166 -6.77 14.79 5.18
C ARG A 166 -5.48 14.00 5.05
N ASN A 167 -5.49 12.93 4.24
CA ASN A 167 -4.30 12.13 3.98
C ASN A 167 -3.24 12.92 3.20
N LYS A 168 -3.66 13.75 2.24
CA LYS A 168 -2.77 14.65 1.49
C LYS A 168 -2.13 15.67 2.42
N ALA A 169 -2.91 16.34 3.27
CA ALA A 169 -2.41 17.31 4.25
C ALA A 169 -1.44 16.67 5.26
N ARG A 170 -1.76 15.45 5.74
CA ARG A 170 -0.85 14.70 6.62
C ARG A 170 0.46 14.34 5.92
N PHE A 171 0.39 13.96 4.65
CA PHE A 171 1.57 13.61 3.86
C PHE A 171 2.48 14.82 3.61
N GLU A 172 1.88 15.98 3.35
CA GLU A 172 2.59 17.25 3.21
C GLU A 172 3.28 17.65 4.53
N GLN A 173 2.62 17.51 5.69
CA GLN A 173 3.25 17.74 7.00
C GLN A 173 4.42 16.81 7.31
N THR A 174 4.36 15.55 6.88
CA THR A 174 5.50 14.60 7.04
C THR A 174 6.63 14.81 6.03
N ARG A 175 6.45 15.67 5.03
CA ARG A 175 7.46 16.04 4.02
C ARG A 175 8.13 17.39 4.30
N SER A 176 7.63 18.18 5.23
CA SER A 176 8.37 19.34 5.73
C SER A 176 9.73 18.85 6.25
N PRO A 177 10.86 19.45 5.82
CA PRO A 177 12.15 19.18 6.43
C PRO A 177 12.00 19.40 7.93
N LYS A 178 12.39 18.42 8.75
CA LYS A 178 12.69 18.75 10.15
C LYS A 178 13.84 19.74 10.08
N GLU A 179 13.55 21.01 10.38
CA GLU A 179 14.59 21.99 10.66
C GLU A 179 15.48 21.39 11.76
N ASP A 180 16.74 21.28 11.41
CA ASP A 180 17.82 20.73 12.20
C ASP A 180 18.23 21.80 13.22
N ASP A 181 17.36 22.06 14.20
CA ASP A 181 17.69 22.96 15.32
C ASP A 181 17.69 22.15 16.61
N GLY A 182 18.90 21.78 17.02
CA GLY A 182 19.15 21.13 18.29
C GLY A 182 18.82 22.02 19.47
N GLN A 183 18.16 21.44 20.47
CA GLN A 183 18.35 21.79 21.88
C GLN A 183 17.95 20.61 22.76
N TYR A 184 18.90 20.19 23.60
CA TYR A 184 18.71 19.20 24.66
C TYR A 184 17.73 19.72 25.71
N GLU A 185 16.80 18.89 26.16
CA GLU A 185 16.62 18.66 27.60
C GLU A 185 16.41 17.17 27.83
N ALA A 186 17.44 16.53 28.39
CA ALA A 186 17.30 15.20 28.97
C ALA A 186 16.33 15.32 30.14
N THR A 187 15.13 14.77 30.01
CA THR A 187 14.23 14.57 31.15
C THR A 187 14.97 13.73 32.19
N PRO A 188 15.17 14.22 33.43
CA PRO A 188 15.85 13.45 34.45
C PRO A 188 15.01 12.21 34.78
N SER A 189 15.69 11.07 34.83
CA SER A 189 15.18 9.79 35.29
C SER A 189 14.33 9.95 36.55
N SER A 190 13.06 9.56 36.50
CA SER A 190 12.25 9.36 37.70
C SER A 190 12.94 8.36 38.64
N PRO A 191 13.01 8.62 39.96
CA PRO A 191 13.50 7.64 40.91
C PRO A 191 12.42 6.56 41.10
N LEU A 192 12.85 5.31 40.95
CA LEU A 192 12.11 4.13 41.41
C LEU A 192 11.70 4.33 42.88
N ARG A 193 10.41 4.16 43.16
CA ARG A 193 9.88 3.77 44.47
C ARG A 193 9.10 2.48 44.31
#